data_AF-A0A0F9TY59-F1
#
_entry.id   AF-A0A0F9TY59-F1
#
_cell.length_a   1.000
_cell.length_b   1.000
_cell.length_c   1.000
_cell.angle_alpha   90.00
_cell.angle_beta   90.00
_cell.angle_gamma   90.00
#
_symmetry.space_group_name_H-M   'P 1'
#
loop_
_entity.id
_entity.type
_entity.pdbx_description
1 polymer ?
#
loop_
_entity_poly.entity_id
_entity_poly.type
_entity_poly.pdbx_seq_one_letter_code
_entity_poly.pdbx_strand_id
1 'polypeptide(L)'
;MAQPPTRLKRGDRSPIFDSVMRDRDGNPISLLGATARFLMRDATDRSNVVIVAPATIVNPLAVAPDPDLGRITYSWSATDTVTPGKFEAEVEVTFAGGIVETFPNVGYHDVIIEQDIA
;
A
#
# COMPACT_ATOMS: atom_id res chain seq x y z
N MET A 1 -7.24 1.77 -14.35
CA MET A 1 -7.86 2.90 -13.61
C MET A 1 -7.04 3.13 -12.35
N ALA A 2 -6.73 4.38 -12.00
CA ALA A 2 -6.07 4.67 -10.73
C ALA A 2 -6.97 4.26 -9.55
N GLN A 3 -6.38 3.68 -8.50
CA GLN A 3 -7.11 3.31 -7.30
C GLN A 3 -7.58 4.59 -6.57
N PRO A 4 -8.80 4.63 -5.99
CA PRO A 4 -9.22 5.80 -5.21
C PRO A 4 -8.29 6.02 -4.01
N PRO A 5 -8.13 7.28 -3.56
CA PRO A 5 -7.27 7.60 -2.43
C PRO A 5 -7.79 6.94 -1.15
N THR A 6 -6.87 6.49 -0.30
CA THR A 6 -7.22 6.06 1.06
C THR A 6 -7.40 7.30 1.94
N ARG A 7 -8.54 7.37 2.64
CA ARG A 7 -8.90 8.51 3.51
C ARG A 7 -9.20 8.01 4.91
N LEU A 8 -8.65 8.69 5.91
CA LEU A 8 -8.86 8.39 7.32
C LEU A 8 -8.69 9.65 8.17
N LYS A 9 -9.22 9.65 9.40
CA LYS A 9 -8.98 10.72 10.36
C LYS A 9 -7.71 10.46 11.17
N ARG A 10 -7.19 11.52 11.76
CA ARG A 10 -6.03 11.48 12.65
C ARG A 10 -6.23 10.45 13.74
N GLY A 11 -5.29 9.52 13.90
CA GLY A 11 -5.34 8.48 14.93
C GLY A 11 -6.21 7.27 14.59
N ASP A 12 -7.01 7.33 13.52
CA ASP A 12 -7.77 6.17 13.06
C ASP A 12 -6.83 5.08 12.55
N ARG A 13 -7.31 3.83 12.62
CA ARG A 13 -6.64 2.65 12.03
C ARG A 13 -7.47 1.98 10.94
N SER A 14 -8.60 2.60 10.58
CA SER A 14 -9.52 2.13 9.57
C SER A 14 -9.94 3.30 8.67
N PRO A 15 -10.13 3.10 7.35
CA PRO A 15 -9.86 1.86 6.62
C PRO A 15 -8.36 1.52 6.58
N ILE A 16 -8.03 0.23 6.56
CA ILE A 16 -6.65 -0.22 6.29
C ILE A 16 -6.25 0.14 4.87
N PHE A 17 -4.95 0.15 4.59
CA PHE A 17 -4.49 0.14 3.20
C PHE A 17 -4.73 -1.25 2.61
N ASP A 18 -5.31 -1.28 1.41
CA ASP A 18 -5.63 -2.50 0.67
C ASP A 18 -5.40 -2.21 -0.80
N SER A 19 -4.54 -2.99 -1.46
CA SER A 19 -4.26 -2.83 -2.88
C SER A 19 -4.00 -4.17 -3.55
N VAL A 20 -4.33 -4.25 -4.83
CA VAL A 20 -4.14 -5.44 -5.66
C VAL A 20 -3.02 -5.15 -6.65
N MET A 21 -1.92 -5.90 -6.53
CA MET A 21 -0.78 -5.83 -7.43
C MET A 21 -1.17 -6.44 -8.77
N ARG A 22 -0.97 -5.68 -9.85
CA ARG A 22 -1.43 -6.04 -11.20
C ARG A 22 -0.31 -5.88 -12.21
N ASP A 23 -0.31 -6.72 -13.23
CA ASP A 23 0.57 -6.57 -14.38
C ASP A 23 0.15 -5.38 -15.27
N ARG A 24 0.91 -5.15 -16.34
CA ARG A 24 0.63 -4.11 -17.34
C ARG A 24 -0.72 -4.24 -18.05
N ASP A 25 -1.29 -5.46 -18.08
CA ASP A 25 -2.58 -5.75 -18.71
C ASP A 25 -3.72 -5.62 -17.69
N GLY A 26 -3.40 -5.30 -16.43
CA GLY A 26 -4.35 -5.09 -15.34
C GLY A 26 -4.75 -6.39 -14.64
N ASN A 27 -4.09 -7.51 -14.91
CA ASN A 27 -4.39 -8.79 -14.26
C ASN A 27 -3.65 -8.89 -12.93
N PRO A 28 -4.29 -9.36 -11.85
CA PRO A 28 -3.61 -9.58 -10.59
C PRO A 28 -2.47 -10.59 -10.72
N ILE A 29 -1.35 -10.34 -10.07
CA ILE A 29 -0.14 -11.17 -10.16
C ILE A 29 -0.05 -12.17 -9.00
N SER A 30 0.66 -13.28 -9.21
CA SER A 30 0.99 -14.20 -8.13
C SER A 30 2.06 -13.61 -7.21
N LEU A 31 1.86 -13.76 -5.90
CA LEU A 31 2.78 -13.32 -4.85
C LEU A 31 3.42 -14.51 -4.12
N LEU A 32 3.45 -15.67 -4.77
CA LEU A 32 4.00 -16.89 -4.20
C LEU A 32 5.48 -16.72 -3.84
N GLY A 33 5.81 -16.90 -2.56
CA GLY A 33 7.17 -16.76 -2.05
C GLY A 33 7.69 -15.32 -2.06
N ALA A 34 6.83 -14.33 -2.28
CA ALA A 34 7.18 -12.93 -2.23
C ALA A 34 7.14 -12.37 -0.79
N THR A 35 7.81 -11.24 -0.58
CA THR A 35 7.68 -10.39 0.60
C THR A 35 7.31 -8.98 0.15
N ALA A 36 6.66 -8.21 1.03
CA ALA A 36 6.18 -6.88 0.69
C ALA A 36 6.50 -5.86 1.79
N ARG A 37 6.78 -4.63 1.38
CA ARG A 37 6.96 -3.48 2.26
C ARG A 37 6.04 -2.37 1.83
N PHE A 38 5.37 -1.76 2.80
CA PHE A 38 4.62 -0.54 2.62
C PHE A 38 5.55 0.66 2.86
N LEU A 39 5.59 1.56 1.88
CA LEU A 39 6.34 2.81 1.94
C LEU A 39 5.36 3.97 1.84
N MET A 40 5.58 5.00 2.65
CA MET A 40 4.78 6.23 2.58
C MET A 40 5.69 7.43 2.81
N ARG A 41 5.48 8.48 2.02
CA ARG A 41 6.18 9.76 2.16
C ARG A 41 5.21 10.93 2.16
N ASP A 42 5.65 12.09 2.66
CA ASP A 42 4.90 13.33 2.53
C ASP A 42 4.79 13.73 1.05
N ALA A 43 3.57 14.07 0.60
CA ALA A 43 3.32 14.44 -0.80
C ALA A 43 3.87 15.83 -1.16
N THR A 44 4.07 16.70 -0.16
CA THR A 44 4.61 18.05 -0.31
C THR A 44 6.13 18.06 -0.16
N ASP A 45 6.65 17.39 0.87
CA ASP A 45 8.09 17.16 1.07
C ASP A 45 8.45 15.71 0.73
N ARG A 46 8.70 15.46 -0.56
CA ARG A 46 9.01 14.12 -1.07
C ARG A 46 10.33 13.51 -0.55
N SER A 47 11.14 14.28 0.17
CA SER A 47 12.33 13.76 0.86
C SER A 47 12.00 13.13 2.22
N ASN A 48 10.84 13.48 2.79
CA ASN A 48 10.37 12.99 4.07
C ASN A 48 9.61 11.65 3.92
N VAL A 49 10.34 10.54 4.03
CA VAL A 49 9.75 9.20 4.11
C VAL A 49 9.23 8.98 5.54
N VAL A 50 7.92 8.84 5.69
CA VAL A 50 7.25 8.76 6.99
C VAL A 50 7.01 7.32 7.45
N ILE A 51 6.87 6.37 6.52
CA ILE A 51 6.69 4.95 6.84
C ILE A 51 7.54 4.10 5.92
N VAL A 52 8.24 3.14 6.52
CA VAL A 52 8.84 1.99 5.84
C VAL A 52 8.62 0.78 6.73
N ALA A 53 7.63 -0.05 6.39
CA ALA A 53 7.19 -1.14 7.25
C ALA A 53 6.85 -2.40 6.43
N PRO A 54 6.92 -3.61 7.03
CA PRO A 54 6.45 -4.81 6.36
C PRO A 54 4.94 -4.73 6.08
N ALA A 55 4.52 -5.20 4.90
CA ALA A 55 3.12 -5.32 4.50
C ALA A 55 2.66 -6.79 4.48
N THR A 56 1.36 -7.01 4.59
CA THR A 56 0.76 -8.34 4.65
C THR A 56 0.23 -8.76 3.29
N ILE A 57 0.76 -9.84 2.73
CA ILE A 57 0.17 -10.52 1.57
C ILE A 57 -1.01 -11.36 2.08
N VAL A 58 -2.21 -11.13 1.54
CA VAL A 58 -3.44 -11.74 2.07
C VAL A 58 -3.49 -13.24 1.85
N ASN A 59 -3.24 -13.69 0.61
CA ASN A 59 -3.15 -15.10 0.26
C ASN A 59 -2.02 -15.33 -0.76
N PRO A 60 -0.81 -15.70 -0.31
CA PRO A 60 0.32 -15.95 -1.22
C PRO A 60 0.11 -17.11 -2.19
N LEU A 61 -0.81 -18.03 -1.87
CA LEU A 61 -1.13 -19.22 -2.67
C LEU A 61 -2.34 -19.01 -3.59
N ALA A 62 -2.95 -17.80 -3.59
CA ALA A 62 -4.07 -17.48 -4.45
C ALA A 62 -3.69 -17.68 -5.93
N VAL A 63 -4.64 -18.21 -6.69
CA VAL A 63 -4.56 -18.40 -8.14
C VAL A 63 -5.85 -17.92 -8.77
N ALA A 64 -5.81 -17.44 -10.01
CA ALA A 64 -7.02 -16.92 -10.66
C ALA A 64 -8.12 -18.00 -10.72
N PRO A 65 -9.40 -17.66 -10.44
CA PRO A 65 -9.97 -16.31 -10.27
C PRO A 65 -10.13 -15.86 -8.81
N ASP A 66 -9.28 -16.32 -7.88
CA ASP A 66 -9.37 -15.95 -6.45
C ASP A 66 -9.30 -14.41 -6.25
N PRO A 67 -10.24 -13.81 -5.50
CA PRO A 67 -10.25 -12.37 -5.23
C PRO A 67 -9.05 -11.85 -4.42
N ASP A 68 -8.35 -12.72 -3.68
CA ASP A 68 -7.16 -12.35 -2.92
C ASP A 68 -5.85 -12.49 -3.74
N LEU A 69 -5.93 -12.91 -5.01
CA LEU A 69 -4.77 -12.94 -5.91
C LEU A 69 -4.17 -11.54 -6.03
N GLY A 70 -2.87 -11.43 -5.76
CA GLY A 70 -2.14 -10.16 -5.83
C GLY A 70 -2.48 -9.17 -4.71
N ARG A 71 -3.30 -9.54 -3.71
CA ARG A 71 -3.79 -8.60 -2.70
C ARG A 71 -2.79 -8.43 -1.54
N ILE A 72 -2.44 -7.17 -1.27
CA ILE A 72 -1.55 -6.75 -0.19
C ILE A 72 -2.26 -5.70 0.65
N THR A 73 -2.11 -5.82 1.96
CA THR A 73 -2.69 -4.92 2.94
C THR A 73 -1.65 -4.37 3.90
N TYR A 74 -1.91 -3.17 4.43
CA TYR A 74 -1.14 -2.61 5.53
C TYR A 74 -2.08 -2.07 6.60
N SER A 75 -1.88 -2.56 7.83
CA SER A 75 -2.67 -2.14 9.00
C SER A 75 -1.96 -0.99 9.69
N TRP A 76 -2.63 0.15 9.79
CA TRP A 76 -2.09 1.35 10.41
C TRP A 76 -1.84 1.17 11.90
N SER A 77 -0.70 1.69 12.36
CA SER A 77 -0.50 2.00 13.78
C SER A 77 -1.10 3.37 14.12
N ALA A 78 -1.29 3.67 15.42
CA ALA A 78 -1.75 5.01 15.82
C ALA A 78 -0.71 6.11 15.52
N THR A 79 0.58 5.77 15.47
CA THR A 79 1.65 6.72 15.15
C THR A 79 1.74 6.99 13.65
N ASP A 80 1.27 6.07 12.81
CA ASP A 80 1.27 6.23 11.36
C ASP A 80 0.31 7.33 10.90
N THR A 81 -0.77 7.53 11.67
CA THR A 81 -1.89 8.40 11.31
C THR A 81 -2.01 9.64 12.20
N VAL A 82 -0.96 9.92 13.01
CA VAL A 82 -0.96 11.04 13.97
C VAL A 82 -0.77 12.41 13.32
N THR A 83 -0.26 12.46 12.09
CA THR A 83 0.03 13.70 11.38
C THR A 83 -0.96 13.88 10.23
N PRO A 84 -1.90 14.85 10.32
CA PRO A 84 -2.75 15.20 9.20
C PRO A 84 -1.92 15.70 8.01
N GLY A 85 -2.32 15.33 6.80
CA GLY A 85 -1.57 15.65 5.59
C GLY A 85 -1.99 14.83 4.39
N LYS A 86 -1.33 15.11 3.26
CA LYS A 86 -1.39 14.29 2.05
C LYS A 86 -0.08 13.54 1.91
N PHE A 87 -0.18 12.26 1.60
CA PHE A 87 0.93 11.35 1.51
C PHE A 87 0.83 10.55 0.22
N GLU A 88 1.99 10.14 -0.29
CA GLU A 88 2.14 9.25 -1.43
C GLU A 88 2.64 7.90 -0.89
N ALA A 89 1.97 6.81 -1.27
CA ALA A 89 2.31 5.47 -0.82
C ALA A 89 2.66 4.53 -1.99
N GLU A 90 3.52 3.57 -1.68
CA GLU A 90 3.94 2.50 -2.58
C GLU A 90 4.03 1.17 -1.80
N VAL A 91 3.96 0.08 -2.56
CA VAL A 91 4.25 -1.27 -2.08
C VAL A 91 5.43 -1.81 -2.86
N GLU A 92 6.55 -2.01 -2.18
CA GLU A 92 7.73 -2.69 -2.74
C GLU A 92 7.57 -4.19 -2.51
N VAL A 93 7.47 -4.95 -3.59
CA VAL A 93 7.38 -6.41 -3.57
C VAL A 93 8.73 -6.98 -3.97
N THR A 94 9.30 -7.84 -3.12
CA THR A 94 10.44 -8.69 -3.48
C THR A 94 9.91 -10.09 -3.79
N PHE A 95 9.96 -10.51 -5.05
CA PHE A 95 9.51 -11.81 -5.51
C PHE A 95 10.47 -12.94 -5.14
N ALA A 96 9.96 -14.17 -5.27
CA ALA A 96 10.81 -15.36 -5.25
C ALA A 96 11.93 -15.22 -6.31
N GLY A 97 13.19 -15.38 -5.89
CA GLY A 97 14.36 -15.15 -6.73
C GLY A 97 14.98 -13.76 -6.59
N GLY A 98 14.41 -12.86 -5.78
CA GLY A 98 15.02 -11.60 -5.37
C GLY A 98 14.78 -10.42 -6.32
N ILE A 99 13.93 -10.59 -7.34
CA ILE A 99 13.50 -9.48 -8.20
C ILE A 99 12.60 -8.55 -7.38
N VAL A 100 12.84 -7.25 -7.47
CA VAL A 100 12.06 -6.22 -6.77
C VAL A 100 11.22 -5.45 -7.78
N GLU A 101 9.95 -5.26 -7.47
CA GLU A 101 9.03 -4.39 -8.21
C GLU A 101 8.23 -3.54 -7.24
N THR A 102 8.01 -2.28 -7.60
CA THR A 102 7.29 -1.31 -6.76
C THR A 102 5.98 -0.93 -7.43
N PHE A 103 4.91 -0.96 -6.65
CA PHE A 103 3.56 -0.67 -7.08
C PHE A 103 3.01 0.57 -6.35
N PRO A 104 2.23 1.42 -7.03
CA PRO A 104 1.87 1.31 -8.45
C PRO A 104 3.07 1.60 -9.38
N ASN A 105 3.11 0.95 -10.55
CA ASN A 105 4.18 1.17 -11.53
C ASN A 105 4.13 2.58 -12.17
N VAL A 106 3.02 3.30 -12.01
CA VAL A 106 2.81 4.66 -12.50
C VAL A 106 2.16 5.50 -11.40
N GLY A 107 2.80 6.61 -11.04
CA GLY A 107 2.31 7.50 -9.99
C GLY A 107 2.50 6.89 -8.60
N TYR A 108 1.59 7.21 -7.69
CA TYR A 108 1.61 6.76 -6.30
C TYR A 108 0.17 6.49 -5.84
N HIS A 109 0.00 5.73 -4.76
CA HIS A 109 -1.30 5.63 -4.10
C HIS A 109 -1.46 6.79 -3.13
N ASP A 110 -2.46 7.63 -3.35
CA ASP A 110 -2.72 8.79 -2.50
C ASP A 110 -3.32 8.35 -1.14
N VAL A 111 -2.72 8.81 -0.05
CA VAL A 111 -3.23 8.64 1.32
C VAL A 111 -3.47 10.03 1.92
N ILE A 112 -4.67 10.25 2.44
CA ILE A 112 -5.08 11.55 3.00
C ILE A 112 -5.52 11.33 4.44
N ILE A 113 -4.74 11.89 5.37
CA ILE A 113 -5.07 11.90 6.79
C ILE A 113 -5.65 13.28 7.11
N GLU A 114 -6.92 13.31 7.47
CA GLU A 114 -7.61 14.56 7.84
C GLU A 114 -7.60 14.75 9.36
N GLN A 115 -7.63 15.99 9.81
CA GLN A 115 -7.79 16.28 11.22
C GLN A 115 -9.14 15.74 11.73
N ASP A 116 -9.12 15.19 12.94
CA ASP A 116 -10.33 14.98 13.74
C ASP A 116 -10.90 16.34 14.18
N ILE A 117 -12.21 16.39 14.37
CA ILE A 117 -12.97 17.53 14.90
C ILE A 117 -12.77 17.67 16.43
N ALA A 118 -12.42 16.58 17.14
CA ALA A 118 -12.29 16.56 18.60
C ALA A 118 -10.91 16.11 19.09
#